data_AF-A0A1D6FIT6-F1
#
_entry.id   AF-A0A1D6FIT6-F1
#
_cell.length_a   1.000
_cell.length_b   1.000
_cell.length_c   1.000
_cell.angle_alpha   90.00
_cell.angle_beta   90.00
_cell.angle_gamma   90.00
#
_symmetry.space_group_name_H-M   'P 1'
#
loop_
_entity.id
_entity.type
_entity.pdbx_description
1 polymer ?
#
loop_
_entity_poly.entity_id
_entity_poly.type
_entity_poly.pdbx_seq_one_letter_code
_entity_poly.pdbx_strand_id
1 'polypeptide(L)'
;MAAVGVGAADERWASLCNCVVNFLLEERYHLTALELLQELQEDGRSAHALRLRAFFSDPALFPPDLVARSSSAPPGADPQILLEEKIAAEEKLALTEYDLRLAKEDLSQLKLELQKQKESSPDDSNGLLLGASIREGYTRQQENWDVKISALGPLKDNERKDLNCAVKEYLLLAGYRLAVMTFIEEVPDQDLDVWPNSSACVPDALRRYYYQYLSSTAEAAEVLLTSI
;
A
#
# COMPACT_ATOMS: atom_id res chain seq x y z
N MET A 1 -13.83 1.03 43.07
CA MET A 1 -14.27 0.36 41.83
C MET A 1 -14.15 1.36 40.68
N ALA A 2 -13.04 1.37 39.94
CA ALA A 2 -12.81 2.29 38.81
C ALA A 2 -11.97 1.66 37.67
N ALA A 3 -11.99 0.33 37.55
CA ALA A 3 -11.15 -0.41 36.58
C ALA A 3 -11.89 -0.86 35.31
N VAL A 4 -13.21 -0.71 35.25
CA VAL A 4 -14.03 -1.26 34.15
C VAL A 4 -14.01 -0.36 32.89
N GLY A 5 -13.71 0.94 33.03
CA GLY A 5 -13.76 1.89 31.91
C GLY A 5 -12.52 1.92 31.00
N VAL A 6 -11.35 1.50 31.48
CA VAL A 6 -10.09 1.57 30.72
C VAL A 6 -10.00 0.44 29.69
N GLY A 7 -10.38 -0.79 30.07
CA GLY A 7 -10.33 -1.94 29.17
C GLY A 7 -11.24 -1.81 27.93
N ALA A 8 -12.43 -1.23 28.09
CA ALA A 8 -13.36 -1.05 26.97
C ALA A 8 -12.88 0.01 25.96
N ALA A 9 -12.14 1.03 26.41
CA ALA A 9 -11.53 2.01 25.50
C ALA A 9 -10.38 1.38 24.72
N ASP A 10 -9.50 0.64 25.40
CA ASP A 10 -8.39 -0.08 24.76
C ASP A 10 -8.87 -1.10 23.73
N GLU A 11 -9.94 -1.85 24.02
CA GLU A 11 -10.56 -2.77 23.05
C GLU A 11 -11.13 -2.04 21.82
N ARG A 12 -11.75 -0.87 22.00
CA ARG A 12 -12.23 -0.04 20.89
C ARG A 12 -11.08 0.48 20.04
N TRP A 13 -10.01 0.98 20.65
CA TRP A 13 -8.81 1.41 19.93
C TRP A 13 -8.13 0.25 19.19
N ALA A 14 -8.08 -0.93 19.80
CA ALA A 14 -7.57 -2.13 19.17
C ALA A 14 -8.39 -2.52 17.92
N SER A 15 -9.73 -2.47 18.03
CA SER A 15 -10.63 -2.75 16.91
C SER A 15 -10.45 -1.73 15.79
N LEU A 16 -10.31 -0.44 16.12
CA LEU A 16 -10.12 0.64 15.15
C LEU A 16 -8.76 0.51 14.44
N CYS A 17 -7.71 0.19 15.19
CA CYS A 17 -6.38 -0.07 14.64
C CYS A 17 -6.44 -1.22 13.61
N ASN A 18 -7.12 -2.32 13.92
CA ASN A 18 -7.30 -3.42 12.98
C ASN A 18 -8.04 -2.99 11.70
N CYS A 19 -9.07 -2.15 11.82
CA CYS A 19 -9.77 -1.60 10.65
C CYS A 19 -8.83 -0.77 9.77
N VAL A 20 -8.02 0.09 10.36
CA VAL A 20 -7.05 0.93 9.64
C VAL A 20 -5.99 0.06 8.97
N VAL A 21 -5.45 -0.95 9.66
CA VAL A 21 -4.50 -1.91 9.09
C VAL A 21 -5.08 -2.63 7.88
N ASN A 22 -6.33 -3.10 7.97
CA ASN A 22 -6.99 -3.76 6.84
C ASN A 22 -7.15 -2.81 5.66
N PHE A 23 -7.63 -1.58 5.93
CA PHE A 23 -7.82 -0.55 4.92
C PHE A 23 -6.51 -0.24 4.17
N LEU A 24 -5.40 -0.02 4.88
CA LEU A 24 -4.10 0.28 4.28
C LEU A 24 -3.62 -0.86 3.36
N LEU A 25 -3.84 -2.12 3.75
CA LEU A 25 -3.45 -3.27 2.94
C LEU A 25 -4.35 -3.48 1.72
N GLU A 26 -5.67 -3.26 1.86
CA GLU A 26 -6.67 -3.42 0.81
C GLU A 26 -6.52 -2.34 -0.28
N GLU A 27 -6.34 -1.08 0.11
CA GLU A 27 -6.15 0.06 -0.80
C GLU A 27 -4.68 0.24 -1.25
N ARG A 28 -3.79 -0.71 -0.92
CA ARG A 28 -2.38 -0.75 -1.37
C ARG A 28 -1.49 0.40 -0.88
N TYR A 29 -1.81 0.97 0.29
CA TYR A 29 -0.96 1.95 1.00
C TYR A 29 0.17 1.25 1.76
N HIS A 30 1.07 0.59 0.99
CA HIS A 30 2.08 -0.31 1.53
C HIS A 30 3.21 0.41 2.28
N LEU A 31 3.59 1.62 1.87
CA LEU A 31 4.59 2.40 2.61
C LEU A 31 4.01 2.87 3.94
N THR A 32 2.80 3.44 3.94
CA THR A 32 2.10 3.83 5.16
C THR A 32 1.92 2.65 6.11
N ALA A 33 1.53 1.49 5.59
CA ALA A 33 1.37 0.26 6.36
C ALA A 33 2.70 -0.21 6.98
N LEU A 34 3.83 -0.02 6.29
CA LEU A 34 5.16 -0.36 6.80
C LEU A 34 5.60 0.60 7.91
N GLU A 35 5.37 1.90 7.74
CA GLU A 35 5.68 2.89 8.79
C GLU A 35 4.84 2.67 10.04
N LEU A 36 3.54 2.40 9.87
CA LEU A 36 2.65 2.06 10.98
C LEU A 36 3.11 0.79 11.72
N LEU A 37 3.63 -0.22 11.00
CA LEU A 37 4.22 -1.41 11.62
C LEU A 37 5.41 -1.04 12.54
N GLN A 38 6.29 -0.15 12.07
CA GLN A 38 7.45 0.30 12.85
C GLN A 38 7.00 1.08 14.09
N GLU A 39 6.15 2.09 13.94
CA GLU A 39 5.67 2.90 15.06
C GLU A 39 4.88 2.05 16.09
N LEU A 40 4.08 1.07 15.65
CA LEU A 40 3.41 0.11 16.54
C LEU A 40 4.39 -0.75 17.33
N GLN A 41 5.52 -1.12 16.73
CA GLN A 41 6.56 -1.91 17.39
C GLN A 41 7.33 -1.07 18.41
N GLU A 42 7.61 0.19 18.09
CA GLU A 42 8.25 1.16 19.00
C GLU A 42 7.38 1.46 20.22
N ASP A 43 6.07 1.59 20.02
CA ASP A 43 5.09 1.79 21.10
C ASP A 43 4.79 0.52 21.93
N GLY A 44 5.43 -0.61 21.61
CA GLY A 44 5.20 -1.89 22.30
C GLY A 44 3.83 -2.52 22.02
N ARG A 45 3.09 -2.04 21.00
CA ARG A 45 1.75 -2.51 20.61
C ARG A 45 1.80 -3.66 19.61
N SER A 46 2.75 -4.58 19.77
CA SER A 46 3.04 -5.66 18.81
C SER A 46 1.87 -6.60 18.49
N ALA A 47 0.86 -6.69 19.37
CA ALA A 47 -0.36 -7.46 19.12
C ALA A 47 -1.17 -6.92 17.94
N HIS A 48 -1.23 -5.60 17.77
CA HIS A 48 -1.94 -4.93 16.67
C HIS A 48 -1.16 -5.02 15.35
N ALA A 49 0.16 -5.15 15.45
CA ALA A 49 1.06 -5.29 14.31
C ALA A 49 1.08 -6.70 13.69
N LEU A 50 0.38 -7.70 14.28
CA LEU A 50 0.44 -9.10 13.83
C LEU A 50 0.09 -9.27 12.35
N ARG A 51 -0.95 -8.59 11.86
CA ARG A 51 -1.37 -8.67 10.44
C ARG A 51 -0.35 -8.02 9.51
N LEU A 52 0.14 -6.83 9.86
CA LEU A 52 1.20 -6.14 9.10
C LEU A 52 2.46 -6.99 9.05
N ARG A 53 2.90 -7.53 10.19
CA ARG A 53 4.08 -8.40 10.27
C ARG A 53 3.90 -9.64 9.40
N ALA A 54 2.74 -10.29 9.44
CA ALA A 54 2.46 -11.45 8.59
C ALA A 54 2.53 -11.10 7.10
N PHE A 55 1.97 -9.95 6.72
CA PHE A 55 2.00 -9.46 5.33
C PHE A 55 3.43 -9.18 4.85
N PHE A 56 4.22 -8.41 5.60
CA PHE A 56 5.59 -8.05 5.22
C PHE A 56 6.61 -9.18 5.38
N SER A 57 6.26 -10.25 6.10
CA SER A 57 7.12 -11.45 6.24
C SER A 57 6.83 -12.52 5.19
N ASP A 58 5.83 -12.32 4.31
CA ASP A 58 5.49 -13.30 3.29
C ASP A 58 6.58 -13.36 2.20
N PRO A 59 7.35 -14.45 2.08
CA PRO A 59 8.41 -14.57 1.08
C PRO A 59 7.89 -14.63 -0.35
N ALA A 60 6.59 -14.93 -0.55
CA ALA A 60 5.99 -14.89 -1.88
C ALA A 60 5.77 -13.45 -2.37
N LEU A 61 5.49 -12.52 -1.45
CA LEU A 61 5.33 -11.09 -1.73
C LEU A 61 6.68 -10.35 -1.66
N PHE A 62 7.53 -10.74 -0.73
CA PHE A 62 8.81 -10.10 -0.43
C PHE A 62 9.95 -11.15 -0.44
N PRO A 63 10.45 -11.56 -1.63
CA PRO A 63 11.51 -12.55 -1.71
C PRO A 63 12.77 -12.06 -0.98
N PRO A 64 13.37 -12.89 -0.10
CA PRO A 64 14.48 -12.46 0.76
C PRO A 64 15.69 -11.96 -0.03
N ASP A 65 15.96 -12.52 -1.21
CA ASP A 65 17.03 -12.08 -2.09
C ASP A 65 16.82 -10.65 -2.63
N LEU A 66 15.57 -10.24 -2.85
CA LEU A 66 15.26 -8.87 -3.29
C LEU A 66 15.40 -7.90 -2.12
N VAL A 67 14.83 -8.27 -0.96
CA VAL A 67 14.86 -7.45 0.26
C VAL A 67 16.31 -7.23 0.74
N ALA A 68 17.15 -8.27 0.68
CA ALA A 68 18.55 -8.18 1.06
C ALA A 68 19.36 -7.26 0.13
N ARG A 69 19.03 -7.22 -1.18
CA ARG A 69 19.68 -6.33 -2.14
C ARG A 69 19.22 -4.88 -2.03
N SER A 70 17.95 -4.66 -1.71
CA SER A 70 17.40 -3.31 -1.51
C SER A 70 17.77 -2.70 -0.16
N SER A 71 18.09 -3.55 0.82
CA SER A 71 18.71 -3.13 2.07
C SER A 71 20.17 -2.77 1.78
N SER A 72 20.40 -1.56 1.24
CA SER A 72 21.73 -1.04 0.94
C SER A 72 22.48 -0.68 2.23
N ALA A 73 22.77 -1.70 3.05
CA ALA A 73 23.78 -1.70 4.08
C ALA A 73 23.83 -3.11 4.69
N PRO A 74 24.88 -3.90 4.45
CA PRO A 74 25.27 -4.91 5.42
C PRO A 74 25.40 -4.23 6.79
N PRO A 75 24.85 -4.81 7.87
CA PRO A 75 25.09 -4.29 9.22
C PRO A 75 26.60 -4.18 9.47
N GLY A 76 27.12 -2.95 9.60
CA GLY A 76 28.55 -2.70 9.84
C GLY A 76 29.42 -2.50 8.60
N ALA A 77 28.85 -2.22 7.41
CA ALA A 77 29.65 -1.84 6.25
C ALA A 77 30.38 -0.50 6.48
N ASP A 78 31.71 -0.53 6.34
CA ASP A 78 32.58 0.65 6.42
C ASP A 78 32.19 1.65 5.31
N PRO A 79 31.98 2.94 5.61
CA PRO A 79 31.68 3.96 4.61
C PRO A 79 32.69 4.03 3.46
N GLN A 80 33.95 3.59 3.68
CA GLN A 80 34.95 3.51 2.61
C GLN A 80 34.63 2.43 1.58
N ILE A 81 34.15 1.27 2.02
CA ILE A 81 33.79 0.15 1.13
C ILE A 81 32.59 0.54 0.26
N LEU A 82 31.59 1.21 0.83
CA LEU A 82 30.42 1.68 0.09
C LEU A 82 30.80 2.71 -0.99
N LEU A 83 31.78 3.58 -0.70
CA LEU A 83 32.27 4.55 -1.68
C LEU A 83 33.02 3.86 -2.82
N GLU A 84 33.84 2.85 -2.50
CA GLU A 84 34.59 2.10 -3.50
C GLU A 84 33.68 1.24 -4.39
N GLU A 85 32.65 0.61 -3.81
CA GLU A 85 31.60 -0.09 -4.56
C GLU A 85 30.81 0.85 -5.49
N LYS A 86 30.48 2.05 -5.02
CA LYS A 86 29.83 3.09 -5.85
C LYS A 86 30.72 3.47 -7.04
N ILE A 87 32.01 3.73 -6.80
CA ILE A 87 32.96 4.09 -7.86
C ILE A 87 33.07 2.94 -8.87
N ALA A 88 33.23 1.70 -8.41
CA ALA A 88 33.29 0.54 -9.29
C ALA A 88 32.01 0.33 -10.12
N ALA A 89 30.83 0.60 -9.54
CA ALA A 89 29.57 0.56 -10.26
C ALA A 89 29.47 1.65 -11.33
N GLU A 90 29.94 2.87 -11.04
CA GLU A 90 30.00 3.98 -12.00
C GLU A 90 30.95 3.70 -13.17
N GLU A 91 32.12 3.11 -12.89
CA GLU A 91 33.07 2.69 -13.93
C GLU A 91 32.48 1.61 -14.83
N LYS A 92 31.84 0.59 -14.24
CA LYS A 92 31.16 -0.46 -14.99
C LYS A 92 30.02 0.08 -15.84
N LEU A 93 29.25 1.03 -15.32
CA LEU A 93 28.19 1.71 -16.07
C LEU A 93 28.78 2.39 -17.32
N ALA A 94 29.86 3.16 -17.15
CA ALA A 94 30.52 3.86 -18.26
C ALA A 94 31.00 2.90 -19.37
N LEU A 95 31.55 1.74 -19.00
CA LEU A 95 31.93 0.70 -19.96
C LEU A 95 30.71 0.15 -20.71
N THR A 96 29.62 -0.18 -20.00
CA THR A 96 28.40 -0.69 -20.63
C THR A 96 27.71 0.34 -21.53
N GLU A 97 27.77 1.63 -21.20
CA GLU A 97 27.24 2.71 -22.03
C GLU A 97 28.04 2.88 -23.33
N TYR A 98 29.36 2.68 -23.27
CA TYR A 98 30.22 2.64 -24.45
C TYR A 98 29.89 1.45 -25.35
N ASP A 99 29.80 0.25 -24.78
CA ASP A 99 29.44 -0.97 -25.53
C ASP A 99 28.05 -0.86 -26.16
N LEU A 100 27.09 -0.28 -25.44
CA LEU A 100 25.74 0.00 -25.94
C LEU A 100 25.78 0.96 -27.13
N ARG A 101 26.63 1.99 -27.10
CA ARG A 101 26.79 2.94 -28.20
C ARG A 101 27.34 2.24 -29.45
N LEU A 102 28.37 1.41 -29.28
CA LEU A 102 28.94 0.63 -30.37
C LEU A 102 27.91 -0.32 -30.97
N ALA A 103 27.19 -1.07 -30.14
CA ALA A 103 26.14 -1.98 -30.60
C ALA A 103 24.99 -1.24 -31.32
N LYS A 104 24.64 -0.03 -30.88
CA LYS A 104 23.64 0.82 -31.55
C LYS A 104 24.13 1.28 -32.93
N GLU A 105 25.41 1.62 -33.06
CA GLU A 105 26.03 1.97 -34.34
C GLU A 105 26.02 0.77 -35.29
N ASP A 106 26.47 -0.41 -34.85
CA ASP A 106 26.44 -1.64 -35.64
C ASP A 106 25.02 -2.00 -36.10
N LEU A 107 24.03 -1.90 -35.19
CA LEU A 107 22.62 -2.09 -35.55
C LEU A 107 22.13 -1.05 -36.57
N SER A 108 22.61 0.19 -36.50
CA SER A 108 22.25 1.22 -37.49
C SER A 108 22.83 0.91 -38.88
N GLN A 109 24.07 0.42 -38.93
CA GLN A 109 24.72 0.00 -40.17
C GLN A 109 24.01 -1.22 -40.77
N LEU A 110 23.73 -2.24 -39.96
CA LEU A 110 23.00 -3.43 -40.38
C LEU A 110 21.58 -3.10 -40.84
N LYS A 111 20.88 -2.19 -40.15
CA LYS A 111 19.56 -1.72 -40.60
C LYS A 111 19.61 -1.01 -41.95
N LEU A 112 20.65 -0.23 -42.21
CA LEU A 112 20.84 0.44 -43.49
C LEU A 112 21.10 -0.58 -44.61
N GLU A 113 21.93 -1.59 -44.36
CA GLU A 113 22.18 -2.67 -45.32
C GLU A 113 20.91 -3.53 -45.54
N LEU A 114 20.14 -3.79 -44.48
CA LEU A 114 18.86 -4.51 -44.58
C LEU A 114 17.80 -3.67 -45.31
N GLN A 115 17.73 -2.35 -45.09
CA GLN A 115 16.84 -1.47 -45.85
C GLN A 115 17.21 -1.47 -47.33
N LYS A 116 18.50 -1.38 -47.65
CA LYS A 116 19.02 -1.51 -49.00
C LYS A 116 18.69 -2.89 -49.63
N GLN A 117 18.67 -3.97 -48.83
CA GLN A 117 18.21 -5.28 -49.28
C GLN A 117 16.68 -5.42 -49.34
N LYS A 118 15.92 -4.73 -48.49
CA LYS A 118 14.46 -4.75 -48.46
C LYS A 118 13.84 -3.92 -49.59
N GLU A 119 14.52 -2.85 -50.01
CA GLU A 119 14.24 -2.17 -51.27
C GLU A 119 14.46 -3.11 -52.50
N SER A 120 15.09 -4.28 -52.30
CA SER A 120 15.21 -5.33 -53.31
C SER A 120 14.22 -6.51 -53.15
N SER A 121 13.31 -6.51 -52.16
CA SER A 121 12.33 -7.59 -51.94
C SER A 121 11.17 -7.17 -51.01
N PRO A 122 9.90 -7.13 -51.45
CA PRO A 122 8.76 -6.88 -50.58
C PRO A 122 8.11 -8.18 -50.04
N ASP A 123 7.29 -8.01 -49.00
CA ASP A 123 6.35 -8.95 -48.33
C ASP A 123 6.90 -9.92 -47.26
N ASP A 124 6.24 -10.18 -46.11
CA ASP A 124 4.92 -9.73 -45.61
C ASP A 124 4.74 -9.96 -44.07
N SER A 125 3.97 -9.06 -43.44
CA SER A 125 2.95 -9.25 -42.38
C SER A 125 3.14 -9.95 -40.99
N ASN A 126 2.94 -9.13 -39.94
CA ASN A 126 1.89 -9.17 -38.87
C ASN A 126 1.90 -10.11 -37.63
N GLY A 127 1.74 -9.46 -36.45
CA GLY A 127 0.75 -9.76 -35.38
C GLY A 127 1.14 -10.75 -34.28
N LEU A 128 0.68 -10.71 -33.02
CA LEU A 128 -0.03 -9.77 -32.15
C LEU A 128 0.00 -10.34 -30.70
N LEU A 129 -0.31 -9.47 -29.75
CA LEU A 129 -0.38 -9.57 -28.28
C LEU A 129 -1.59 -10.39 -27.76
N LEU A 130 -1.47 -11.15 -26.65
CA LEU A 130 -2.44 -11.39 -25.52
C LEU A 130 -1.98 -12.64 -24.72
N GLY A 131 -2.25 -12.89 -23.44
CA GLY A 131 -3.20 -12.37 -22.46
C GLY A 131 -3.16 -13.23 -21.17
N ALA A 132 -3.71 -12.69 -20.08
CA ALA A 132 -3.63 -13.12 -18.68
C ALA A 132 -4.33 -14.45 -18.31
N SER A 133 -4.13 -14.96 -17.07
CA SER A 133 -5.22 -15.17 -16.07
C SER A 133 -4.80 -15.95 -14.79
N ILE A 134 -4.93 -15.27 -13.63
CA ILE A 134 -5.60 -15.63 -12.34
C ILE A 134 -5.41 -17.02 -11.71
N ARG A 135 -5.04 -17.05 -10.40
CA ARG A 135 -5.77 -17.87 -9.40
C ARG A 135 -5.60 -17.42 -7.95
N GLU A 136 -6.75 -17.28 -7.28
CA GLU A 136 -7.02 -16.89 -5.90
C GLU A 136 -6.85 -18.00 -4.85
N GLY A 137 -6.79 -17.57 -3.58
CA GLY A 137 -6.93 -18.30 -2.31
C GLY A 137 -6.25 -17.44 -1.25
N TYR A 138 -6.81 -17.02 -0.12
CA TYR A 138 -7.57 -17.67 0.96
C TYR A 138 -8.34 -16.53 1.71
N THR A 139 -9.42 -16.65 2.49
CA THR A 139 -9.58 -17.40 3.77
C THR A 139 -10.99 -17.13 4.33
N ARG A 140 -11.68 -18.20 4.77
CA ARG A 140 -13.13 -18.30 5.06
C ARG A 140 -13.71 -17.56 6.28
N GLN A 141 -12.99 -16.62 6.89
CA GLN A 141 -13.51 -15.84 8.04
C GLN A 141 -13.69 -14.34 7.74
N GLN A 142 -12.96 -13.83 6.75
CA GLN A 142 -13.14 -12.48 6.20
C GLN A 142 -14.44 -12.41 5.35
N GLU A 143 -14.92 -13.56 4.82
CA GLU A 143 -16.15 -13.68 4.01
C GLU A 143 -17.40 -13.07 4.66
N ASN A 144 -17.55 -13.06 5.99
CA ASN A 144 -18.75 -12.46 6.61
C ASN A 144 -18.75 -10.92 6.57
N TRP A 145 -17.56 -10.29 6.53
CA TRP A 145 -17.40 -8.85 6.36
C TRP A 145 -17.21 -8.47 4.88
N ASP A 146 -16.44 -9.25 4.12
CA ASP A 146 -16.23 -9.05 2.67
C ASP A 146 -17.53 -9.16 1.88
N VAL A 147 -18.38 -10.15 2.20
CA VAL A 147 -19.67 -10.34 1.50
C VAL A 147 -20.61 -9.15 1.74
N LYS A 148 -20.44 -8.41 2.84
CA LYS A 148 -21.32 -7.29 3.24
C LYS A 148 -20.79 -5.92 2.82
N ILE A 149 -19.47 -5.75 2.70
CA ILE A 149 -18.85 -4.58 2.05
C ILE A 149 -19.01 -4.65 0.52
N SER A 150 -19.00 -5.85 -0.06
CA SER A 150 -19.25 -6.08 -1.49
C SER A 150 -20.61 -5.56 -1.98
N ALA A 151 -21.57 -5.32 -1.08
CA ALA A 151 -22.86 -4.73 -1.41
C ALA A 151 -22.80 -3.24 -1.81
N LEU A 152 -21.68 -2.56 -1.54
CA LEU A 152 -21.49 -1.12 -1.80
C LEU A 152 -20.77 -0.84 -3.13
N GLY A 153 -20.31 -1.88 -3.84
CA GLY A 153 -19.53 -1.76 -5.07
C GLY A 153 -18.09 -1.28 -4.81
N PRO A 154 -17.27 -1.11 -5.87
CA PRO A 154 -15.93 -0.53 -5.74
C PRO A 154 -15.99 0.87 -5.13
N LEU A 155 -15.09 1.16 -4.20
CA LEU A 155 -14.96 2.47 -3.54
C LEU A 155 -14.88 3.60 -4.57
N LYS A 156 -15.84 4.54 -4.52
CA LYS A 156 -15.80 5.74 -5.36
C LYS A 156 -14.73 6.70 -4.86
N ASP A 157 -14.18 7.53 -5.74
CA ASP A 157 -13.06 8.43 -5.41
C ASP A 157 -13.38 9.41 -4.28
N ASN A 158 -14.63 9.87 -4.18
CA ASN A 158 -15.09 10.72 -3.08
C ASN A 158 -15.19 9.97 -1.74
N GLU A 159 -15.65 8.72 -1.77
CA GLU A 159 -15.75 7.86 -0.60
C GLU A 159 -14.36 7.46 -0.10
N ARG A 160 -13.43 7.19 -1.02
CA ARG A 160 -12.01 6.95 -0.72
C ARG A 160 -11.38 8.18 -0.07
N LYS A 161 -11.63 9.38 -0.59
CA LYS A 161 -11.15 10.62 0.01
C LYS A 161 -11.65 10.81 1.44
N ASP A 162 -12.94 10.59 1.68
CA ASP A 162 -13.53 10.72 3.01
C ASP A 162 -12.90 9.73 4.01
N LEU A 163 -12.66 8.48 3.58
CA LEU A 163 -11.97 7.46 4.37
C LEU A 163 -10.50 7.82 4.62
N ASN A 164 -9.79 8.28 3.59
CA ASN A 164 -8.39 8.67 3.70
C ASN A 164 -8.21 9.79 4.72
N CYS A 165 -9.06 10.81 4.69
CA CYS A 165 -9.02 11.87 5.70
C CYS A 165 -9.29 11.34 7.12
N ALA A 166 -10.25 10.43 7.30
CA ALA A 166 -10.53 9.82 8.61
C ALA A 166 -9.36 8.95 9.11
N VAL A 167 -8.70 8.20 8.21
CA VAL A 167 -7.49 7.42 8.53
C VAL A 167 -6.33 8.34 8.91
N LYS A 168 -6.12 9.44 8.17
CA LYS A 168 -5.12 10.47 8.51
C LYS A 168 -5.35 11.02 9.91
N GLU A 169 -6.60 11.36 10.25
CA GLU A 169 -6.97 11.88 11.57
C GLU A 169 -6.73 10.84 12.66
N TYR A 170 -7.10 9.58 12.44
CA TYR A 170 -6.81 8.49 13.37
C TYR A 170 -5.30 8.36 13.64
N LEU A 171 -4.49 8.28 12.59
CA LEU A 171 -3.04 8.12 12.71
C LEU A 171 -2.42 9.29 13.49
N LEU A 172 -2.88 10.51 13.22
CA LEU A 172 -2.42 11.71 13.91
C LEU A 172 -2.81 11.71 15.40
N LEU A 173 -4.06 11.36 15.73
CA LEU A 173 -4.54 11.27 17.11
C LEU A 173 -3.83 10.17 17.91
N ALA A 174 -3.49 9.06 17.25
CA ALA A 174 -2.78 7.94 17.86
C ALA A 174 -1.26 8.18 18.01
N GLY A 175 -0.73 9.28 17.44
CA GLY A 175 0.67 9.68 17.54
C GLY A 175 1.59 9.12 16.46
N TYR A 176 1.04 8.44 15.44
CA TYR A 176 1.78 7.80 14.35
C TYR A 176 2.16 8.79 13.25
N ARG A 177 3.13 9.65 13.56
CA ARG A 177 3.46 10.81 12.72
C ARG A 177 4.17 10.41 11.43
N LEU A 178 4.96 9.34 11.47
CA LEU A 178 5.68 8.86 10.30
C LEU A 178 4.72 8.19 9.31
N ALA A 179 3.78 7.39 9.82
CA ALA A 179 2.67 6.88 9.03
C ALA A 179 1.82 8.00 8.43
N VAL A 180 1.52 9.08 9.17
CA VAL A 180 0.79 10.23 8.60
C VAL A 180 1.57 10.88 7.45
N MET A 181 2.87 11.09 7.61
CA MET A 181 3.68 11.79 6.61
C MET A 181 3.75 10.99 5.30
N THR A 182 4.01 9.69 5.41
CA THR A 182 4.01 8.78 4.25
C THR A 182 2.63 8.60 3.63
N PHE A 183 1.56 8.63 4.43
CA PHE A 183 0.19 8.55 3.92
C PHE A 183 -0.18 9.72 3.03
N ILE A 184 0.26 10.93 3.37
CA ILE A 184 0.04 12.12 2.52
C ILE A 184 0.83 11.99 1.22
N GLU A 185 2.04 11.44 1.25
CA GLU A 185 2.86 11.23 0.05
C GLU A 185 2.32 10.12 -0.87
N GLU A 186 1.75 9.05 -0.30
CA GLU A 186 1.15 7.94 -1.06
C GLU A 186 -0.19 8.30 -1.72
N VAL A 187 -0.83 9.41 -1.31
CA VAL A 187 -2.11 9.89 -1.88
C VAL A 187 -1.93 11.30 -2.49
N PRO A 188 -1.12 11.46 -3.55
CA PRO A 188 -0.81 12.77 -4.11
C PRO A 188 -1.97 13.41 -4.88
N ASP A 189 -2.97 12.61 -5.27
CA ASP A 189 -4.15 13.03 -6.02
C ASP A 189 -5.21 13.72 -5.15
N GLN A 190 -5.10 13.62 -3.82
CA GLN A 190 -6.10 14.12 -2.89
C GLN A 190 -5.52 15.18 -1.95
N ASP A 191 -6.17 16.34 -1.91
CA ASP A 191 -5.94 17.30 -0.83
C ASP A 191 -6.65 16.83 0.45
N LEU A 192 -5.86 16.21 1.35
CA LEU A 192 -6.30 15.67 2.63
C LEU A 192 -6.32 16.72 3.74
N ASP A 193 -5.83 17.95 3.52
CA ASP A 193 -5.82 19.01 4.52
C ASP A 193 -7.16 19.75 4.60
N VAL A 194 -8.00 19.60 3.57
CA VAL A 194 -9.38 20.08 3.55
C VAL A 194 -10.30 19.05 4.23
N TRP A 195 -10.13 18.87 5.54
CA TRP A 195 -11.16 18.27 6.37
C TRP A 195 -12.11 19.38 6.83
N PRO A 196 -13.45 19.23 6.71
CA PRO A 196 -14.35 20.24 7.23
C PRO A 196 -14.16 20.31 8.75
N ASN A 197 -13.52 21.38 9.24
CA ASN A 197 -13.30 21.70 10.66
C ASN A 197 -14.60 21.88 11.47
N SER A 198 -15.76 21.53 10.91
CA SER A 198 -17.01 21.44 11.64
C SER A 198 -17.12 20.04 12.23
N SER A 199 -16.81 19.93 13.53
CA SER A 199 -17.05 18.75 14.36
C SER A 199 -18.51 18.24 14.35
N ALA A 200 -19.42 18.91 13.64
CA ALA A 200 -20.81 18.55 13.46
C ALA A 200 -21.15 17.95 12.09
N CYS A 201 -20.24 17.94 11.10
CA CYS A 201 -20.53 17.44 9.75
C CYS A 201 -19.69 16.20 9.42
N VAL A 202 -20.23 15.01 9.70
CA VAL A 202 -19.66 13.75 9.19
C VAL A 202 -19.86 13.73 7.67
N PRO A 203 -18.82 13.51 6.86
CA PRO A 203 -18.94 13.39 5.41
C PRO A 203 -20.01 12.37 4.97
N ASP A 204 -20.63 12.63 3.82
CA ASP A 204 -21.78 11.87 3.31
C ASP A 204 -21.45 10.38 3.11
N ALA A 205 -20.22 10.05 2.70
CA ALA A 205 -19.79 8.67 2.56
C ALA A 205 -19.79 7.95 3.91
N LEU A 206 -19.09 8.50 4.90
CA LEU A 206 -18.97 7.92 6.24
C LEU A 206 -20.34 7.76 6.91
N ARG A 207 -21.25 8.72 6.69
CA ARG A 207 -22.62 8.62 7.20
C ARG A 207 -23.38 7.44 6.59
N ARG A 208 -23.22 7.17 5.30
CA ARG A 208 -23.84 6.02 4.62
C ARG A 208 -23.27 4.70 5.14
N TYR A 209 -21.95 4.61 5.28
CA TYR A 209 -21.30 3.41 5.85
C TYR A 209 -21.75 3.15 7.30
N TYR A 210 -21.87 4.20 8.11
CA TYR A 210 -22.36 4.08 9.48
C TYR A 210 -23.82 3.59 9.55
N TYR A 211 -24.72 4.15 8.74
CA TYR A 211 -26.10 3.67 8.69
C TYR A 211 -26.19 2.22 8.18
N GLN A 212 -25.35 1.83 7.23
CA GLN A 212 -25.26 0.45 6.76
C GLN A 212 -24.78 -0.50 7.87
N TYR A 213 -23.78 -0.07 8.66
CA TYR A 213 -23.31 -0.81 9.83
C TYR A 213 -24.42 -1.03 10.86
N LEU A 214 -25.16 0.03 11.22
CA LEU A 214 -26.31 -0.08 12.13
C LEU A 214 -27.42 -0.98 11.57
N SER A 215 -27.66 -0.94 10.26
CA SER A 215 -28.65 -1.78 9.60
C SER A 215 -28.23 -3.25 9.56
N SER A 216 -26.92 -3.52 9.57
CA SER A 216 -26.34 -4.87 9.51
C SER A 216 -26.08 -5.47 10.89
N THR A 217 -26.02 -4.65 11.94
CA THR A 217 -25.80 -5.05 13.33
C THR A 217 -27.12 -4.93 14.11
N ALA A 218 -27.93 -5.99 14.10
CA ALA A 218 -29.19 -6.03 14.84
C ALA A 218 -29.02 -5.81 16.36
N GLU A 219 -27.81 -5.96 16.92
CA GLU A 219 -27.49 -5.65 18.32
C GLU A 219 -27.43 -4.15 18.65
N ALA A 220 -27.19 -3.26 17.67
CA ALA A 220 -27.10 -1.83 17.93
C ALA A 220 -28.47 -1.13 18.06
N ALA A 221 -29.53 -1.76 17.55
CA ALA A 221 -30.91 -1.27 17.65
C ALA A 221 -31.55 -1.58 19.02
N GLU A 222 -31.10 -2.65 19.70
CA GLU A 222 -31.66 -3.06 20.99
C GLU A 222 -31.20 -2.15 22.15
N VAL A 223 -29.96 -1.64 22.11
CA VAL A 223 -29.42 -0.80 23.21
C VAL A 223 -30.15 0.54 23.33
N LEU A 224 -30.64 1.11 22.22
CA LEU A 224 -31.42 2.35 22.23
C LEU A 224 -32.86 2.16 22.71
N LEU A 225 -33.42 0.94 22.65
CA LEU A 225 -34.77 0.65 23.15
C LEU A 225 -34.79 0.22 24.63
N THR A 226 -33.66 -0.20 25.20
CA THR A 226 -33.54 -0.49 26.64
C THR A 226 -33.21 0.72 27.53
N SER A 227 -33.03 1.92 26.95
CA SER A 227 -32.74 3.17 27.70
C SER A 227 -33.86 4.22 27.61
N ILE A 228 -35.08 3.81 27.28
CA ILE A 228 -36.32 4.60 27.48
C ILE A 228 -37.15 3.90 28.55
#